data_AF-A0A2P2JA73-F1
#
_entry.id   AF-A0A2P2JA73-F1
#
_cell.length_a   1.000
_cell.length_b   1.000
_cell.length_c   1.000
_cell.angle_alpha   90.00
_cell.angle_beta   90.00
_cell.angle_gamma   90.00
#
_symmetry.space_group_name_H-M   'P 1'
#
loop_
_entity.id
_entity.type
_entity.pdbx_description
1 polymer ?
#
loop_
_entity_poly.entity_id
_entity_poly.type
_entity_poly.pdbx_seq_one_letter_code
_entity_poly.pdbx_strand_id
1 'polypeptide(L)'
;MTTAARPTWAPAKGGNEQGGTRIFGPSQKYSSRDIASHTNLKPRKDGQDTQDELLKRNLRQELEERERKHFSSKDRSYNDDRDRRKNNQLLLEGAKRDTEDRIVPRNIDADDSDVEVNDYNESEDDEDEDDTEALMAELERIRKERDEEKRQQVNFFHGICVS
;
A
#
# COMPACT_ATOMS: atom_id res chain seq x y z
N MET A 1 -34.82 6.30 -31.49
CA MET A 1 -33.47 6.16 -30.89
C MET A 1 -33.65 5.64 -29.47
N THR A 2 -33.07 4.50 -29.12
CA THR A 2 -33.14 3.92 -27.76
C THR A 2 -31.86 4.29 -27.00
N THR A 3 -31.98 4.79 -25.77
CA THR A 3 -30.84 5.23 -24.96
C THR A 3 -30.35 4.09 -24.05
N ALA A 4 -29.21 3.50 -24.41
CA ALA A 4 -28.56 2.45 -23.61
C ALA A 4 -27.94 3.01 -22.31
N ALA A 5 -27.59 4.30 -22.28
CA ALA A 5 -27.06 4.95 -21.09
C ALA A 5 -28.14 5.11 -20.02
N ARG A 6 -27.93 4.51 -18.84
CA ARG A 6 -28.82 4.59 -17.67
C ARG A 6 -27.99 4.94 -16.43
N PRO A 7 -28.49 5.83 -15.55
CA PRO A 7 -27.82 6.12 -14.29
C PRO A 7 -27.89 4.93 -13.31
N THR A 8 -26.86 4.76 -12.50
CA THR A 8 -26.83 3.78 -11.40
C THR A 8 -27.43 4.41 -10.14
N TRP A 9 -28.60 3.96 -9.72
CA TRP A 9 -29.25 4.44 -8.49
C TRP A 9 -28.86 3.65 -7.24
N ALA A 10 -28.35 2.43 -7.42
CA ALA A 10 -27.84 1.58 -6.35
C ALA A 10 -26.38 1.21 -6.64
N PRO A 11 -25.46 1.35 -5.66
CA PRO A 11 -24.07 0.94 -5.83
C PRO A 11 -23.95 -0.59 -5.85
N ALA A 12 -22.88 -1.09 -6.47
CA ALA A 12 -22.53 -2.50 -6.37
C ALA A 12 -22.27 -2.87 -4.90
N LYS A 13 -22.89 -3.94 -4.43
CA LYS A 13 -22.69 -4.44 -3.07
C LYS A 13 -21.47 -5.35 -3.06
N GLY A 14 -20.47 -5.01 -2.24
CA GLY A 14 -19.35 -5.91 -1.96
C GLY A 14 -19.87 -7.20 -1.33
N GLY A 15 -19.37 -8.34 -1.81
CA GLY A 15 -19.82 -9.66 -1.41
C GLY A 15 -18.99 -10.76 -2.08
N ASN A 16 -19.63 -11.91 -2.33
CA ASN A 16 -18.98 -13.17 -2.72
C ASN A 16 -18.01 -13.09 -3.89
N GLU A 17 -18.11 -12.14 -4.81
CA GLU A 17 -17.37 -12.20 -6.08
C GLU A 17 -16.06 -11.43 -6.11
N GLN A 18 -15.82 -10.39 -5.30
CA GLN A 18 -14.49 -9.76 -5.20
C GLN A 18 -14.23 -9.39 -3.75
N GLY A 19 -13.37 -10.18 -3.09
CA GLY A 19 -12.97 -9.96 -1.69
C GLY A 19 -13.91 -10.56 -0.62
N GLY A 20 -15.03 -11.16 -1.01
CA GLY A 20 -15.86 -11.99 -0.11
C GLY A 20 -15.45 -13.47 -0.15
N THR A 21 -15.89 -14.23 0.86
CA THR A 21 -15.73 -15.68 0.95
C THR A 21 -16.42 -16.37 -0.24
N ARG A 22 -15.70 -16.53 -1.36
CA ARG A 22 -16.14 -17.37 -2.49
C ARG A 22 -16.30 -18.80 -1.98
N ILE A 23 -17.54 -19.31 -1.99
CA ILE A 23 -17.85 -20.72 -1.72
C ILE A 23 -17.40 -21.60 -2.90
N PHE A 24 -17.26 -21.03 -4.10
CA PHE A 24 -16.78 -21.72 -5.29
C PHE A 24 -15.26 -21.59 -5.43
N GLY A 25 -14.52 -22.53 -4.83
CA GLY A 25 -13.11 -22.87 -5.06
C GLY A 25 -12.07 -21.73 -5.00
N PRO A 26 -10.97 -21.86 -4.22
CA PRO A 26 -9.90 -20.87 -4.27
C PRO A 26 -9.31 -20.78 -5.69
N SER A 27 -9.32 -19.57 -6.26
CA SER A 27 -8.70 -19.29 -7.56
C SER A 27 -7.18 -19.27 -7.40
N GLN A 28 -6.46 -19.89 -8.34
CA GLN A 28 -4.98 -19.85 -8.39
C GLN A 28 -4.43 -18.57 -9.04
N LYS A 29 -5.30 -17.66 -9.49
CA LYS A 29 -4.91 -16.39 -10.13
C LYS A 29 -4.58 -15.34 -9.06
N TYR A 30 -3.41 -14.70 -9.17
CA TYR A 30 -2.99 -13.58 -8.34
C TYR A 30 -2.63 -12.36 -9.21
N SER A 31 -2.82 -11.14 -8.69
CA SER A 31 -2.35 -9.90 -9.33
C SER A 31 -0.88 -9.64 -8.96
N SER A 32 -0.17 -8.83 -9.76
CA SER A 32 1.16 -8.34 -9.39
C SER A 32 1.17 -7.57 -8.06
N ARG A 33 0.04 -6.93 -7.71
CA ARG A 33 -0.15 -6.24 -6.43
C ARG A 33 -0.38 -7.19 -5.24
N ASP A 34 -0.78 -8.42 -5.49
CA ASP A 34 -1.03 -9.43 -4.45
C ASP A 34 0.23 -10.22 -4.09
N ILE A 35 1.36 -9.94 -4.77
CA ILE A 35 2.66 -10.52 -4.43
C ILE A 35 3.05 -10.04 -3.02
N ALA A 36 3.66 -10.94 -2.24
CA ALA A 36 4.09 -10.65 -0.88
C ALA A 36 4.97 -9.39 -0.83
N SER A 37 4.43 -8.33 -0.25
CA SER A 37 5.11 -7.06 -0.02
C SER A 37 4.86 -6.59 1.40
N HIS A 38 5.86 -5.98 2.02
CA HIS A 38 5.82 -5.52 3.42
C HIS A 38 5.32 -6.58 4.41
N THR A 39 5.90 -7.78 4.36
CA THR A 39 5.55 -8.91 5.23
C THR A 39 5.85 -8.67 6.72
N ASN A 40 6.67 -7.66 7.03
CA ASN A 40 7.07 -7.30 8.38
C ASN A 40 6.38 -6.02 8.86
N LEU A 41 5.56 -6.14 9.90
CA LEU A 41 4.94 -5.00 10.57
C LEU A 41 5.96 -4.29 11.47
N LYS A 42 5.95 -2.96 11.47
CA LYS A 42 6.79 -2.13 12.35
C LYS A 42 6.06 -1.88 13.67
N PRO A 43 6.51 -2.47 14.81
CA PRO A 43 5.95 -2.12 16.11
C PRO A 43 6.44 -0.74 16.53
N ARG A 44 5.61 -0.03 17.31
CA ARG A 44 6.03 1.22 17.96
C ARG A 44 7.20 0.92 18.91
N LYS A 45 8.24 1.74 18.85
CA LYS A 45 9.36 1.71 19.80
C LYS A 45 9.08 2.64 20.97
N ASP A 46 9.76 2.41 22.09
CA ASP A 46 9.71 3.32 23.25
C ASP A 46 10.05 4.75 22.80
N GLY A 47 9.28 5.72 23.28
CA GLY A 47 9.31 7.11 22.81
C GLY A 47 8.46 7.42 21.57
N GLN A 48 7.84 6.43 20.92
CA GLN A 48 6.86 6.63 19.82
C GLN A 48 5.40 6.48 20.28
N ASP A 49 5.15 6.80 21.56
CA ASP A 49 3.87 6.60 22.23
C ASP A 49 3.42 5.14 22.18
N THR A 50 4.21 4.28 22.84
CA THR A 50 3.80 2.90 23.10
C THR A 50 2.58 2.89 24.03
N GLN A 51 1.79 1.83 23.98
CA GLN A 51 0.57 1.72 24.80
C GLN A 51 0.90 1.83 26.29
N ASP A 52 2.02 1.23 26.72
CA ASP A 52 2.46 1.27 28.11
C ASP A 52 2.86 2.67 28.59
N GLU A 53 3.43 3.49 27.70
CA GLU A 53 3.76 4.88 28.00
C GLU A 53 2.49 5.74 28.11
N LEU A 54 1.54 5.56 27.20
CA LEU A 54 0.26 6.26 27.22
C LEU A 54 -0.54 5.98 28.49
N LEU A 55 -0.52 4.72 28.97
CA LEU A 55 -1.19 4.34 30.22
C LEU A 55 -0.56 4.98 31.47
N LYS A 56 0.76 5.24 31.44
CA LYS A 56 1.48 5.87 32.55
C LYS A 56 1.36 7.40 32.56
N ARG A 57 1.02 8.03 31.43
CA ARG A 57 0.96 9.49 31.28
C ARG A 57 -0.42 10.06 31.61
N ASN A 58 -0.43 11.19 32.31
CA ASN A 58 -1.64 11.97 32.55
C ASN A 58 -1.93 12.89 31.35
N LEU A 59 -2.53 12.34 30.30
CA LEU A 59 -2.78 13.05 29.03
C LEU A 59 -3.57 14.37 29.20
N ARG A 60 -4.50 14.43 30.17
CA ARG A 60 -5.29 15.64 30.45
C ARG A 60 -4.41 16.80 30.90
N GLN A 61 -3.44 16.52 31.78
CA GLN A 61 -2.56 17.56 32.33
C GLN A 61 -1.56 18.03 31.29
N GLU A 62 -1.00 17.10 30.52
CA GLU A 62 -0.08 17.42 29.42
C GLU A 62 -0.75 18.30 28.35
N LEU A 63 -2.00 17.96 27.99
CA LEU A 63 -2.81 18.75 27.07
C LEU A 63 -3.01 20.17 27.61
N GLU A 64 -3.44 20.33 28.87
CA GLU A 64 -3.68 21.64 29.46
C GLU A 64 -2.39 22.48 29.51
N GLU A 65 -1.26 21.89 29.84
CA GLU A 65 0.03 22.59 29.84
C GLU A 65 0.44 23.02 28.42
N ARG A 66 0.27 22.13 27.43
CA ARG A 66 0.58 22.43 26.04
C ARG A 66 -0.33 23.51 25.47
N GLU A 67 -1.62 23.47 25.81
CA GLU A 67 -2.57 24.53 25.48
C GLU A 67 -2.17 25.84 26.15
N ARG A 68 -1.87 25.85 27.45
CA ARG A 68 -1.42 27.05 28.17
C ARG A 68 -0.18 27.66 27.51
N LYS A 69 0.83 26.84 27.17
CA LYS A 69 2.03 27.28 26.42
C LYS A 69 1.66 27.82 25.06
N HIS A 70 0.83 27.10 24.29
CA HIS A 70 0.37 27.52 22.97
C HIS A 70 -0.37 28.86 23.03
N PHE A 71 -1.38 29.02 23.91
CA PHE A 71 -2.12 30.26 24.10
C PHE A 71 -1.20 31.41 24.53
N SER A 72 -0.26 31.19 25.46
CA SER A 72 0.69 32.24 25.86
C SER A 72 1.62 32.71 24.72
N SER A 73 2.03 31.80 23.83
CA SER A 73 2.82 32.13 22.63
C SER A 73 1.98 32.74 21.51
N LYS A 74 0.72 32.32 21.38
CA LYS A 74 -0.20 32.76 20.34
C LYS A 74 -0.77 34.15 20.64
N ASP A 75 -1.03 34.50 21.90
CA ASP A 75 -1.47 35.84 22.29
C ASP A 75 -0.41 36.92 21.96
N ARG A 76 0.87 36.58 22.06
CA ARG A 76 1.98 37.43 21.59
C ARG A 76 1.96 37.62 20.07
N SER A 77 1.65 36.57 19.31
CA SER A 77 1.57 36.61 17.84
C SER A 77 0.28 37.26 17.32
N TYR A 78 -0.86 37.06 17.99
CA TYR A 78 -2.16 37.62 17.56
C TYR A 78 -2.24 39.13 17.76
N ASN A 79 -1.58 39.69 18.79
CA ASN A 79 -1.49 41.13 18.99
C ASN A 79 -0.57 41.81 17.95
N ASP A 80 0.59 41.21 17.61
CA ASP A 80 1.51 41.74 16.59
C ASP A 80 0.91 41.71 15.16
N ASP A 81 0.15 40.65 14.82
CA ASP A 81 -0.54 40.52 13.53
C ASP A 81 -1.73 41.50 13.37
N ARG A 82 -2.42 41.84 14.47
CA ARG A 82 -3.54 42.82 14.47
C ARG A 82 -3.04 44.23 14.17
N ASP A 83 -1.88 44.61 14.68
CA ASP A 83 -1.31 45.94 14.47
C ASP A 83 -0.76 46.12 13.04
N ARG A 84 -0.26 45.06 12.40
CA ARG A 84 0.15 45.12 10.97
C ARG A 84 -1.03 45.20 10.00
N ARG A 85 -2.19 44.61 10.33
CA ARG A 85 -3.38 44.63 9.45
C ARG A 85 -4.26 45.87 9.61
N LYS A 86 -4.14 46.61 10.71
CA LYS A 86 -4.95 47.82 10.95
C LYS A 86 -4.54 49.01 10.07
N ASN A 87 -3.34 48.99 9.49
CA ASN A 87 -2.83 50.05 8.61
C ASN A 87 -3.15 49.84 7.11
N ASN A 88 -3.92 48.80 6.73
CA ASN A 88 -4.16 48.49 5.31
C ASN A 88 -5.64 48.20 4.97
N GLN A 89 -6.57 48.64 5.83
CA GLN A 89 -8.01 48.45 5.62
C GLN A 89 -8.70 49.79 5.32
N LEU A 90 -8.20 50.52 4.31
CA LEU A 90 -8.83 51.74 3.80
C LEU A 90 -8.62 51.89 2.29
N LEU A 91 -8.80 50.82 1.53
CA LEU A 91 -8.89 50.85 0.06
C LEU A 91 -9.92 49.82 -0.44
N LEU A 92 -11.18 49.97 -0.06
CA LEU A 92 -12.30 49.28 -0.73
C LEU A 92 -13.22 50.29 -1.41
N GLU A 93 -12.63 51.20 -2.20
CA GLU A 93 -13.37 52.00 -3.15
C GLU A 93 -12.53 52.19 -4.42
N GLY A 94 -12.86 51.42 -5.46
CA GLY A 94 -12.50 51.70 -6.85
C GLY A 94 -11.13 51.22 -7.35
N ALA A 95 -11.08 50.05 -7.98
CA ALA A 95 -10.30 49.84 -9.21
C ALA A 95 -10.73 48.54 -9.91
N LYS A 96 -11.38 48.71 -11.07
CA LYS A 96 -11.65 47.68 -12.05
C LYS A 96 -10.32 47.03 -12.48
N ARG A 97 -10.21 45.70 -12.43
CA ARG A 97 -9.21 44.95 -13.22
C ARG A 97 -9.86 43.71 -13.82
N ASP A 98 -9.46 43.49 -15.06
CA ASP A 98 -10.11 42.76 -16.12
C ASP A 98 -10.50 41.31 -15.86
N THR A 99 -11.62 40.97 -16.50
CA THR A 99 -12.09 39.65 -16.87
C THR A 99 -11.16 38.97 -17.87
N GLU A 100 -9.94 38.62 -17.47
CA GLU A 100 -8.97 37.91 -18.32
C GLU A 100 -8.05 37.00 -17.49
N ASP A 101 -8.63 35.99 -16.84
CA ASP A 101 -7.85 34.80 -16.47
C ASP A 101 -8.66 33.55 -16.83
N ARG A 102 -8.71 33.32 -18.14
CA ARG A 102 -9.27 32.16 -18.82
C ARG A 102 -8.45 30.94 -18.41
N ILE A 103 -8.98 30.17 -17.46
CA ILE A 103 -8.44 28.88 -17.02
C ILE A 103 -8.36 27.94 -18.24
N VAL A 104 -7.18 27.84 -18.86
CA VAL A 104 -6.85 26.79 -19.82
C VAL A 104 -6.40 25.58 -19.02
N PRO A 105 -7.08 24.43 -19.07
CA PRO A 105 -6.58 23.22 -18.44
C PRO A 105 -5.32 22.75 -19.20
N ARG A 106 -4.14 22.92 -18.56
CA ARG A 106 -2.89 22.30 -19.00
C ARG A 106 -2.96 20.80 -18.73
N ASN A 107 -3.26 20.02 -19.75
CA ASN A 107 -2.97 18.59 -19.77
C ASN A 107 -1.47 18.43 -20.04
N ILE A 108 -0.66 18.43 -18.98
CA ILE A 108 0.76 18.09 -19.04
C ILE A 108 0.91 16.76 -18.32
N ASP A 109 1.23 15.74 -19.11
CA ASP A 109 1.61 14.40 -18.67
C ASP A 109 3.04 14.46 -18.12
N ALA A 110 3.29 13.79 -16.99
CA ALA A 110 4.49 13.96 -16.18
C ALA A 110 5.29 12.65 -16.02
N ASP A 111 5.21 11.75 -16.99
CA ASP A 111 5.89 10.44 -16.95
C ASP A 111 6.76 10.15 -18.19
N ASP A 112 6.99 11.14 -19.05
CA ASP A 112 7.84 10.96 -20.24
C ASP A 112 9.28 11.40 -19.92
N SER A 113 9.91 10.68 -18.97
CA SER A 113 11.37 10.71 -18.79
C SER A 113 11.94 9.37 -19.20
N ASP A 114 12.24 9.25 -20.49
CA ASP A 114 12.97 8.13 -21.07
C ASP A 114 14.42 8.14 -20.53
N VAL A 115 14.73 7.19 -19.65
CA VAL A 115 16.08 6.93 -19.16
C VAL A 115 16.56 5.67 -19.86
N GLU A 116 17.47 5.85 -20.82
CA GLU A 116 18.10 4.76 -21.52
C GLU A 116 18.83 3.81 -20.54
N VAL A 117 18.47 2.54 -20.62
CA VAL A 117 19.06 1.45 -19.85
C VAL A 117 20.44 1.17 -20.42
N ASN A 118 21.48 1.54 -19.67
CA ASN A 118 22.86 1.21 -19.98
C ASN A 118 23.10 -0.27 -19.63
N ASP A 119 23.22 -1.10 -20.66
CA ASP A 119 23.54 -2.53 -20.60
C ASP A 119 25.04 -2.73 -20.38
N TYR A 120 25.45 -2.88 -19.12
CA TYR A 120 26.74 -3.46 -18.76
C TYR A 120 26.64 -4.16 -17.41
N ASN A 121 26.41 -5.48 -17.43
CA ASN A 121 27.01 -6.35 -16.41
C ASN A 121 27.11 -7.80 -16.94
N GLU A 122 28.21 -8.08 -17.63
CA GLU A 122 28.70 -9.43 -17.90
C GLU A 122 29.22 -9.99 -16.58
N SER A 123 28.42 -10.84 -15.92
CA SER A 123 28.82 -11.55 -14.70
C SER A 123 29.53 -12.84 -15.09
N GLU A 124 30.78 -12.97 -14.64
CA GLU A 124 31.61 -14.15 -14.76
C GLU A 124 30.92 -15.38 -14.15
N ASP A 125 30.99 -16.48 -14.91
CA ASP A 125 30.49 -17.81 -14.62
C ASP A 125 31.61 -18.64 -13.96
N ASP A 126 31.51 -18.82 -12.65
CA ASP A 126 32.27 -19.82 -11.88
C ASP A 126 31.25 -20.60 -11.03
N GLU A 127 30.47 -21.47 -11.69
CA GLU A 127 29.62 -22.48 -11.04
C GLU A 127 30.48 -23.67 -10.57
N ASP A 128 30.66 -23.81 -9.26
CA ASP A 128 31.32 -24.96 -8.63
C ASP A 128 30.51 -26.26 -8.88
N GLU A 129 31.06 -27.15 -9.72
CA GLU A 129 30.43 -28.36 -10.27
C GLU A 129 29.89 -29.35 -9.20
N ASP A 130 30.48 -29.38 -7.99
CA ASP A 130 30.11 -30.28 -6.88
C ASP A 130 28.72 -29.99 -6.26
N ASP A 131 28.29 -28.73 -6.22
CA ASP A 131 27.00 -28.35 -5.61
C ASP A 131 25.80 -28.75 -6.51
N THR A 132 26.02 -28.79 -7.83
CA THR A 132 25.00 -29.17 -8.81
C THR A 132 24.71 -30.67 -8.81
N GLU A 133 25.74 -31.51 -8.63
CA GLU A 133 25.60 -32.96 -8.56
C GLU A 133 24.86 -33.40 -7.30
N ALA A 134 25.16 -32.77 -6.16
CA ALA A 134 24.46 -33.04 -4.90
C ALA A 134 22.95 -32.74 -5.03
N LEU A 135 22.59 -31.65 -5.70
CA LEU A 135 21.20 -31.25 -5.91
C LEU A 135 20.44 -32.24 -6.83
N MET A 136 21.08 -32.75 -7.89
CA MET A 136 20.46 -33.73 -8.79
C MET A 136 20.20 -35.07 -8.09
N ALA A 137 21.13 -35.54 -7.26
CA ALA A 137 20.96 -36.78 -6.50
C ALA A 137 19.80 -36.70 -5.49
N GLU A 138 19.61 -35.55 -4.84
CA GLU A 138 18.50 -35.34 -3.91
C GLU A 138 17.15 -35.28 -4.65
N LEU A 139 17.09 -34.64 -5.81
CA LEU A 139 15.89 -34.61 -6.65
C LEU A 139 15.49 -36.01 -7.14
N GLU A 140 16.45 -36.85 -7.52
CA GLU A 140 16.18 -38.25 -7.90
C GLU A 140 15.65 -39.08 -6.73
N ARG A 141 16.18 -38.87 -5.53
CA ARG A 141 15.69 -39.52 -4.31
C ARG A 141 14.24 -39.15 -4.02
N ILE A 142 13.90 -37.86 -4.09
CA ILE A 142 12.53 -37.35 -3.88
C ILE A 142 11.57 -37.89 -4.95
N ARG A 143 11.99 -37.94 -6.22
CA ARG A 143 11.18 -38.49 -7.31
C ARG A 143 10.90 -39.99 -7.12
N LYS A 144 11.92 -40.76 -6.75
CA LYS A 144 11.78 -42.20 -6.52
C LYS A 144 10.83 -42.50 -5.35
N GLU A 145 10.96 -41.79 -4.24
CA GLU A 145 10.07 -41.93 -3.08
C GLU A 145 8.62 -41.57 -3.43
N ARG A 146 8.41 -40.46 -4.15
CA ARG A 146 7.08 -40.05 -4.62
C ARG A 146 6.44 -41.05 -5.58
N ASP A 147 7.21 -41.68 -6.45
CA ASP A 147 6.69 -42.67 -7.39
C ASP A 147 6.33 -43.98 -6.69
N GLU A 148 7.10 -44.37 -5.66
CA GLU A 148 6.78 -45.53 -4.84
C GLU A 148 5.55 -45.26 -3.96
N GLU A 149 5.44 -44.08 -3.35
CA GLU A 149 4.25 -43.68 -2.58
C GLU A 149 3.00 -43.60 -3.47
N LYS A 150 3.11 -43.08 -4.70
CA LYS A 150 2.02 -43.11 -5.68
C LYS A 150 1.64 -44.54 -6.06
N ARG A 151 2.62 -45.44 -6.28
CA ARG A 151 2.34 -46.86 -6.56
C ARG A 151 1.67 -47.54 -5.38
N GLN A 152 2.12 -47.26 -4.15
CA GLN A 152 1.49 -47.76 -2.93
C GLN A 152 0.07 -47.20 -2.76
N GLN A 153 -0.14 -45.92 -3.03
CA GLN A 153 -1.46 -45.28 -2.96
C GLN A 153 -2.41 -45.84 -4.02
N VAL A 154 -1.94 -46.04 -5.26
CA VAL A 154 -2.73 -46.67 -6.33
C VAL A 154 -3.03 -48.13 -5.99
N ASN A 155 -2.07 -48.89 -5.48
CA ASN A 155 -2.30 -50.28 -5.06
C ASN A 155 -3.23 -50.39 -3.86
N PHE A 156 -3.11 -49.48 -2.89
CA PHE A 156 -4.03 -49.37 -1.75
C PHE A 156 -5.45 -49.06 -2.22
N PHE A 157 -5.60 -48.10 -3.14
CA PHE A 157 -6.89 -47.74 -3.71
C PHE A 157 -7.49 -48.86 -4.57
N HIS A 158 -6.66 -49.60 -5.28
CA HIS A 158 -7.08 -50.76 -6.07
C HIS A 158 -7.50 -51.95 -5.17
N GLY A 159 -6.81 -52.18 -4.05
CA GLY A 159 -7.16 -53.22 -3.08
C GLY A 159 -8.49 -52.97 -2.35
N ILE A 160 -8.83 -51.70 -2.11
CA ILE A 160 -10.13 -51.30 -1.53
C ILE A 160 -11.28 -51.50 -2.53
N CYS A 161 -11.03 -51.39 -3.84
CA CYS A 161 -12.06 -51.51 -4.87
C CYS A 161 -12.38 -52.96 -5.28
N VAL A 162 -11.54 -53.94 -4.88
CA VAL A 162 -11.68 -55.37 -5.24
C VAL A 162 -12.11 -56.23 -4.04
N SER A 163 -12.37 -55.64 -2.87
CA SER A 163 -12.93 -56.31 -1.68
C SER A 163 -14.42 -56.04 -1.51
#